data_AF-A0A099NVS2-F1
#
_entry.id   AF-A0A099NVS2-F1
#
_cell.length_a   1.000
_cell.length_b   1.000
_cell.length_c   1.000
_cell.angle_alpha   90.00
_cell.angle_beta   90.00
_cell.angle_gamma   90.00
#
_symmetry.space_group_name_H-M   'P 1'
#
loop_
_entity.id
_entity.type
_entity.pdbx_description
1 polymer ?
#
loop_
_entity_poly.entity_id
_entity_poly.type
_entity_poly.pdbx_seq_one_letter_code
_entity_poly.pdbx_strand_id
1 'polypeptide(L)'
;MAQRVTFRRRNPCMYKTRGDNSHSELFGFVRNEENQGTKDKRQDSRYTKLLDESITYNARQEEAEEEKLKEIQDIQTEILTFPSDNTKSNQIKVVKTPGGKLVAQHVKKQATRPKCGDCGIPLPGIATLRPRGYASISKTQKTVSRAYGGSRCANCVKERVVRAFLIEEQKVVKKVLKEAAAKK
;
A
#
# COMPACT_ATOMS: atom_id res chain seq x y z
N MET A 1 27.61 -12.53 13.69
CA MET A 1 26.43 -12.16 14.50
C MET A 1 25.38 -11.62 13.53
N ALA A 2 24.48 -12.48 13.03
CA ALA A 2 23.09 -12.62 13.47
C ALA A 2 22.26 -11.36 13.10
N GLN A 3 21.16 -11.39 12.34
CA GLN A 3 20.23 -12.46 11.99
C GLN A 3 19.65 -12.23 10.58
N ARG A 4 19.57 -13.29 9.77
CA ARG A 4 18.84 -13.31 8.49
C ARG A 4 17.34 -13.22 8.77
N VAL A 5 16.66 -12.22 8.21
CA VAL A 5 15.19 -12.14 8.23
C VAL A 5 14.66 -13.17 7.23
N THR A 6 14.15 -14.30 7.74
CA THR A 6 13.48 -15.33 6.95
C THR A 6 12.11 -14.84 6.49
N PHE A 7 11.95 -14.56 5.20
CA PHE A 7 10.66 -14.27 4.59
C PHE A 7 9.85 -15.57 4.50
N ARG A 8 8.79 -15.71 5.32
CA ARG A 8 7.80 -16.79 5.20
C ARG A 8 7.09 -16.67 3.85
N ARG A 9 7.50 -17.48 2.88
CA ARG A 9 6.71 -17.74 1.66
C ARG A 9 5.42 -18.48 2.07
N ARG A 10 4.25 -17.92 1.74
CA ARG A 10 3.00 -18.69 1.76
C ARG A 10 2.92 -19.50 0.48
N ASN A 11 2.55 -20.77 0.64
CA ASN A 11 2.59 -21.83 -0.36
C ASN A 11 1.68 -21.58 -1.57
N PRO A 12 2.10 -22.03 -2.78
CA PRO A 12 1.20 -22.18 -3.92
C PRO A 12 0.28 -23.39 -3.72
N CYS A 13 -1.01 -23.19 -3.99
CA CYS A 13 -2.04 -24.23 -4.07
C CYS A 13 -1.70 -25.17 -5.25
N MET A 14 -1.43 -26.44 -4.92
CA MET A 14 -1.23 -27.53 -5.87
C MET A 14 -2.57 -27.97 -6.47
N TYR A 15 -2.69 -27.96 -7.79
CA TYR A 15 -3.68 -28.77 -8.50
C TYR A 15 -3.15 -30.22 -8.58
N LYS A 16 -3.92 -31.17 -8.04
CA LYS A 16 -3.69 -32.60 -8.21
C LYS A 16 -4.12 -33.00 -9.62
N THR A 17 -3.19 -33.47 -10.44
CA THR A 17 -3.49 -34.32 -11.59
C THR A 17 -3.72 -35.75 -11.09
N ARG A 18 -4.88 -36.31 -11.40
CA ARG A 18 -5.12 -37.76 -11.51
C ARG A 18 -5.35 -37.96 -13.01
N GLY A 19 -4.55 -38.68 -13.77
CA GLY A 19 -3.92 -39.95 -13.46
C GLY A 19 -4.44 -40.91 -14.51
N ASP A 20 -3.69 -41.04 -15.60
CA ASP A 20 -3.89 -42.00 -16.67
C ASP A 20 -3.94 -43.41 -16.09
N ASN A 21 -4.86 -44.25 -16.55
CA ASN A 21 -4.74 -45.70 -16.44
C ASN A 21 -5.24 -46.34 -17.74
N SER A 22 -4.27 -46.53 -18.64
CA SER A 22 -4.21 -47.63 -19.58
C SER A 22 -4.42 -48.97 -18.84
N HIS A 23 -5.40 -49.76 -19.25
CA HIS A 23 -5.28 -51.21 -19.11
C HIS A 23 -5.95 -51.91 -20.29
N SER A 24 -5.08 -52.39 -21.17
CA SER A 24 -5.29 -53.51 -22.07
C SER A 24 -5.91 -54.69 -21.34
N GLU A 25 -6.89 -55.35 -21.96
CA GLU A 25 -6.93 -56.81 -21.93
C GLU A 25 -7.67 -57.32 -23.18
N LEU A 26 -6.90 -58.09 -23.95
CA LEU A 26 -7.37 -58.93 -25.04
C LEU A 26 -8.31 -60.00 -24.48
N PHE A 27 -9.40 -60.27 -25.20
CA PHE A 27 -9.74 -61.64 -25.58
C PHE A 27 -10.50 -61.58 -26.91
N GLY A 28 -9.88 -62.15 -27.95
CA GLY A 28 -10.45 -62.23 -29.28
C GLY A 28 -11.29 -63.49 -29.47
N PHE A 29 -12.26 -63.41 -30.38
CA PHE A 29 -12.63 -64.55 -31.21
C PHE A 29 -13.08 -64.07 -32.59
N VAL A 30 -12.33 -64.58 -33.57
CA VAL A 30 -12.35 -64.43 -35.03
C VAL A 30 -13.67 -64.97 -35.61
N ARG A 31 -14.43 -64.24 -36.43
CA ARG A 31 -14.52 -64.24 -37.93
C ARG A 31 -15.97 -63.76 -38.20
N ASN A 32 -16.39 -63.08 -39.27
CA ASN A 32 -15.85 -62.79 -40.58
C ASN A 32 -16.69 -61.66 -41.21
N GLU A 33 -16.01 -60.90 -42.07
CA GLU A 33 -16.46 -60.39 -43.38
C GLU A 33 -17.81 -59.65 -43.55
N GLU A 34 -17.62 -58.49 -44.19
CA GLU A 34 -18.51 -57.84 -45.15
C GLU A 34 -19.81 -57.24 -44.60
N ASN A 35 -19.91 -55.92 -44.67
CA ASN A 35 -20.94 -55.29 -45.51
C ASN A 35 -20.67 -53.80 -45.73
N GLN A 36 -20.22 -53.50 -46.95
CA GLN A 36 -20.79 -52.46 -47.82
C GLN A 36 -20.84 -51.02 -47.29
N GLY A 37 -19.85 -50.23 -47.72
CA GLY A 37 -20.05 -48.79 -47.87
C GLY A 37 -21.10 -48.51 -48.95
N THR A 38 -22.20 -47.88 -48.57
CA THR A 38 -22.92 -46.82 -49.31
C THR A 38 -24.11 -46.35 -48.46
N LYS A 39 -23.99 -45.16 -47.84
CA LYS A 39 -25.00 -44.29 -47.17
C LYS A 39 -24.18 -43.35 -46.27
N ASP A 40 -24.11 -42.03 -46.34
CA ASP A 40 -24.76 -40.98 -47.11
C ASP A 40 -23.73 -39.82 -47.16
N LYS A 41 -23.12 -39.51 -48.32
CA LYS A 41 -22.19 -38.35 -48.45
C LYS A 41 -22.84 -37.00 -48.10
N ARG A 42 -24.18 -36.97 -47.95
CA ARG A 42 -24.97 -35.82 -47.50
C ARG A 42 -25.06 -35.70 -45.96
N GLN A 43 -24.97 -36.79 -45.21
CA GLN A 43 -25.03 -36.76 -43.73
C GLN A 43 -23.68 -36.34 -43.13
N ASP A 44 -22.57 -36.82 -43.71
CA ASP A 44 -21.21 -36.41 -43.30
C ASP A 44 -20.91 -34.93 -43.61
N SER A 45 -21.33 -34.42 -44.77
CA SER A 45 -21.15 -32.98 -45.09
C SER A 45 -22.03 -32.05 -44.25
N ARG A 46 -23.11 -32.56 -43.66
CA ARG A 46 -23.97 -31.82 -42.73
C ARG A 46 -23.29 -31.74 -41.37
N TYR A 47 -22.67 -32.82 -40.92
CA TYR A 47 -21.91 -32.86 -39.67
C TYR A 47 -20.66 -31.98 -39.74
N THR A 48 -19.91 -32.00 -40.87
CA THR A 48 -18.76 -31.09 -41.04
C THR A 48 -19.18 -29.62 -41.10
N LYS A 49 -20.27 -29.29 -41.80
CA LYS A 49 -20.79 -27.90 -41.82
C LYS A 49 -21.29 -27.42 -40.47
N LEU A 50 -21.95 -28.28 -39.69
CA LEU A 50 -22.40 -27.96 -38.32
C LEU A 50 -21.21 -27.80 -37.36
N LEU A 51 -20.15 -28.61 -37.54
CA LEU A 51 -18.89 -28.45 -36.81
C LEU A 51 -18.20 -27.14 -37.20
N ASP A 52 -18.08 -26.82 -38.50
CA ASP A 52 -17.51 -25.56 -38.98
C ASP A 52 -18.31 -24.34 -38.50
N GLU A 53 -19.65 -24.43 -38.47
CA GLU A 53 -20.53 -23.40 -37.88
C GLU A 53 -20.32 -23.26 -36.36
N SER A 54 -20.13 -24.37 -35.62
CA SER A 54 -19.84 -24.32 -34.18
C SER A 54 -18.46 -23.74 -33.87
N ILE A 55 -17.46 -24.04 -34.71
CA ILE A 55 -16.09 -23.48 -34.59
C ILE A 55 -16.11 -21.98 -34.87
N THR A 56 -16.83 -21.53 -35.90
CA THR A 56 -16.97 -20.09 -36.20
C THR A 56 -17.81 -19.32 -35.18
N TYR A 57 -18.72 -19.99 -34.46
CA TYR A 57 -19.44 -19.41 -33.31
C TYR A 57 -18.51 -19.25 -32.10
N ASN A 58 -17.74 -20.30 -31.76
CA ASN A 58 -16.79 -20.27 -30.66
C ASN A 58 -15.66 -19.25 -30.92
N ALA A 59 -15.12 -19.17 -32.14
CA ALA A 59 -14.13 -18.15 -32.52
C ALA A 59 -14.68 -16.72 -32.36
N ARG A 60 -15.95 -16.48 -32.71
CA ARG A 60 -16.62 -15.18 -32.48
C ARG A 60 -16.83 -14.88 -30.99
N GLN A 61 -17.05 -15.90 -30.15
CA GLN A 61 -17.12 -15.71 -28.70
C GLN A 61 -15.74 -15.37 -28.13
N GLU A 62 -14.67 -16.04 -28.57
CA GLU A 62 -13.30 -15.77 -28.16
C GLU A 62 -12.83 -14.36 -28.58
N GLU A 63 -13.13 -13.93 -29.81
CA GLU A 63 -12.85 -12.57 -30.29
C GLU A 63 -13.58 -11.50 -29.46
N ALA A 64 -14.86 -11.72 -29.10
CA ALA A 64 -15.64 -10.81 -28.26
C ALA A 64 -15.16 -10.79 -26.79
N GLU A 65 -14.65 -11.91 -26.27
CA GLU A 65 -14.00 -11.97 -24.96
C GLU A 65 -12.66 -11.24 -24.97
N GLU A 66 -11.87 -11.36 -26.03
CA GLU A 66 -10.63 -10.61 -26.20
C GLU A 66 -10.87 -9.10 -26.32
N GLU A 67 -11.92 -8.65 -27.01
CA GLU A 67 -12.28 -7.23 -27.11
C GLU A 67 -12.67 -6.66 -25.75
N LYS A 68 -13.46 -7.39 -24.95
CA LYS A 68 -13.79 -7.00 -23.58
C LYS A 68 -12.54 -6.97 -22.68
N LEU A 69 -11.62 -7.92 -22.85
CA LEU A 69 -10.37 -7.93 -22.11
C LEU A 69 -9.45 -6.77 -22.51
N LYS A 70 -9.44 -6.38 -23.79
CA LYS A 70 -8.75 -5.19 -24.30
C LYS A 70 -9.39 -3.91 -23.75
N GLU A 71 -10.71 -3.80 -23.69
CA GLU A 71 -11.41 -2.68 -23.02
C GLU A 71 -11.10 -2.61 -21.51
N ILE A 72 -11.07 -3.74 -20.81
CA ILE A 72 -10.69 -3.80 -19.38
C ILE A 72 -9.22 -3.40 -19.20
N GLN A 73 -8.34 -3.81 -20.11
CA GLN A 73 -6.92 -3.41 -20.12
C GLN A 73 -6.75 -1.93 -20.46
N ASP A 74 -7.56 -1.36 -21.36
CA ASP A 74 -7.52 0.05 -21.73
C ASP A 74 -8.07 0.97 -20.61
N ILE A 75 -9.10 0.52 -19.89
CA ILE A 75 -9.56 1.15 -18.64
C ILE A 75 -8.46 1.09 -17.56
N GLN A 76 -7.66 0.00 -17.53
CA GLN A 76 -6.49 -0.09 -16.66
C GLN A 76 -5.33 0.79 -17.12
N THR A 77 -5.08 0.99 -18.42
CA THR A 77 -3.97 1.83 -18.93
C THR A 77 -4.27 3.32 -18.86
N GLU A 78 -5.54 3.76 -18.98
CA GLU A 78 -5.94 5.14 -18.67
C GLU A 78 -5.70 5.49 -17.18
N ILE A 79 -5.71 4.49 -16.30
CA ILE A 79 -5.36 4.62 -14.89
C ILE A 79 -3.82 4.72 -14.70
N LEU A 80 -3.00 4.30 -15.67
CA LEU A 80 -1.57 4.02 -15.50
C LEU A 80 -0.55 4.91 -16.25
N THR A 81 -0.66 6.24 -16.18
CA THR A 81 0.58 7.05 -16.13
C THR A 81 1.08 7.15 -14.69
N PHE A 82 1.25 6.00 -14.01
CA PHE A 82 1.94 5.94 -12.73
C PHE A 82 3.44 6.16 -13.00
N PRO A 83 4.12 7.06 -12.28
CA PRO A 83 5.57 7.10 -12.33
C PRO A 83 6.11 5.75 -11.85
N SER A 84 7.13 5.23 -12.54
CA SER A 84 7.62 3.85 -12.42
C SER A 84 7.95 3.40 -10.99
N ASP A 85 8.25 4.35 -10.10
CA ASP A 85 8.81 4.06 -8.79
C ASP A 85 7.85 4.40 -7.64
N ASN A 86 7.60 3.39 -6.80
CA ASN A 86 6.83 3.54 -5.56
C ASN A 86 7.68 4.17 -4.44
N THR A 87 7.93 5.48 -4.57
CA THR A 87 8.67 6.27 -3.56
C THR A 87 7.73 6.99 -2.61
N LYS A 88 8.21 7.35 -1.40
CA LYS A 88 7.42 8.13 -0.42
C LYS A 88 6.94 9.50 -0.94
N SER A 89 7.62 10.05 -1.95
CA SER A 89 7.22 11.28 -2.65
C SER A 89 6.11 11.05 -3.67
N ASN A 90 6.04 9.85 -4.21
CA ASN A 90 5.16 9.47 -5.31
C ASN A 90 4.00 8.58 -4.84
N GLN A 91 3.44 8.89 -3.67
CA GLN A 91 2.25 8.18 -3.21
C GLN A 91 1.02 8.72 -3.93
N ILE A 92 0.18 7.81 -4.43
CA ILE A 92 -1.00 8.14 -5.21
C ILE A 92 -2.25 7.67 -4.47
N LYS A 93 -3.29 8.50 -4.48
CA LYS A 93 -4.63 8.19 -4.01
C LYS A 93 -5.56 8.16 -5.22
N VAL A 94 -6.23 7.03 -5.43
CA VAL A 94 -7.26 6.90 -6.46
C VAL A 94 -8.54 7.55 -5.93
N VAL A 95 -9.06 8.54 -6.65
CA VAL A 95 -10.25 9.31 -6.27
C VAL A 95 -11.28 9.22 -7.40
N LYS A 96 -12.54 8.97 -7.05
CA LYS A 96 -13.67 9.07 -8.00
C LYS A 96 -14.00 10.55 -8.21
N THR A 97 -13.90 10.98 -9.45
CA THR A 97 -14.34 12.33 -9.84
C THR A 97 -15.87 12.36 -9.96
N PRO A 98 -16.50 13.56 -9.87
CA PRO A 98 -17.94 13.71 -10.05
C PRO A 98 -18.45 13.15 -11.39
N GLY A 99 -17.61 13.13 -12.44
CA GLY A 99 -17.94 12.53 -13.75
C GLY A 99 -17.83 11.00 -13.80
N GLY A 100 -17.72 10.32 -12.66
CA GLY A 100 -17.67 8.86 -12.58
C GLY A 100 -16.32 8.22 -12.94
N LYS A 101 -15.33 9.01 -13.36
CA LYS A 101 -13.98 8.52 -13.72
C LYS A 101 -13.08 8.39 -12.50
N LEU A 102 -12.25 7.34 -12.48
CA LEU A 102 -11.19 7.15 -11.48
C LEU A 102 -9.96 7.94 -11.89
N VAL A 103 -9.47 8.83 -11.01
CA VAL A 103 -8.28 9.65 -11.27
C VAL A 103 -7.24 9.42 -10.17
N ALA A 104 -5.98 9.26 -10.59
CA ALA A 104 -4.82 9.22 -9.72
C ALA A 104 -4.43 10.64 -9.25
N GLN A 105 -4.49 10.89 -7.93
CA GLN A 105 -4.04 12.15 -7.34
C GLN A 105 -2.80 11.92 -6.47
N HIS A 106 -1.75 12.72 -6.69
CA HIS A 106 -0.55 12.67 -5.86
C HIS A 106 -0.84 13.18 -4.43
N VAL A 107 -0.47 12.36 -3.46
CA VAL A 107 -0.58 12.68 -2.03
C VAL A 107 0.69 13.42 -1.61
N LYS A 108 0.50 14.62 -1.03
CA LYS A 108 1.60 15.35 -0.41
C LYS A 108 2.09 14.57 0.82
N LYS A 109 3.41 14.39 1.00
CA LYS A 109 3.99 13.68 2.18
C LYS A 109 3.41 14.18 3.52
N GLN A 110 3.34 13.39 4.56
CA GLN A 110 2.82 13.90 5.84
C GLN A 110 3.84 14.81 6.55
N ALA A 111 3.34 15.79 7.30
CA ALA A 111 4.20 16.67 8.11
C ALA A 111 4.47 16.05 9.48
N THR A 112 5.69 16.21 9.98
CA THR A 112 6.06 15.75 11.32
C THR A 112 5.51 16.71 12.37
N ARG A 113 5.06 16.16 13.52
CA ARG A 113 4.64 16.98 14.66
C ARG A 113 5.83 17.76 15.24
N PRO A 114 5.65 19.03 15.65
CA PRO A 114 6.69 19.78 16.35
C PRO A 114 7.00 19.09 17.68
N LYS A 115 8.28 18.89 17.97
CA LYS A 115 8.76 18.18 19.16
C LYS A 115 9.33 19.16 20.18
N CYS A 116 9.27 18.79 21.45
CA CYS A 116 9.94 19.50 22.52
C CYS A 116 11.46 19.39 22.36
N GLY A 117 12.18 20.50 22.58
CA GLY A 117 13.64 20.54 22.47
C GLY A 117 14.41 19.77 23.57
N ASP A 118 13.80 19.49 24.72
CA ASP A 118 14.46 18.74 25.81
C ASP A 118 14.10 17.24 25.75
N CYS A 119 12.80 16.92 25.81
CA CYS A 119 12.32 15.55 25.94
C CYS A 119 11.95 14.87 24.62
N GLY A 120 11.92 15.60 23.49
CA GLY A 120 11.55 15.05 22.19
C GLY A 120 10.07 14.68 22.03
N ILE A 121 9.24 14.86 23.07
CA ILE A 121 7.80 14.58 23.06
C ILE A 121 7.10 15.54 22.09
N PRO A 122 6.12 15.07 21.28
CA PRO A 122 5.35 15.95 20.42
C PRO A 122 4.56 16.98 21.23
N LEU A 123 4.65 18.25 20.84
CA LEU A 123 3.99 19.34 21.56
C LEU A 123 2.48 19.33 21.28
N PRO A 124 1.63 19.31 22.33
CA PRO A 124 0.19 19.40 22.16
C PRO A 124 -0.22 20.85 21.84
N GLY A 125 -1.34 21.00 21.12
CA GLY A 125 -1.93 22.29 20.80
C GLY A 125 -1.26 23.07 19.67
N ILE A 126 -0.26 22.50 18.99
CA ILE A 126 0.37 23.12 17.81
C ILE A 126 -0.06 22.39 16.54
N ALA A 127 -0.44 23.15 15.52
CA ALA A 127 -0.86 22.61 14.22
C ALA A 127 0.26 21.81 13.55
N THR A 128 -0.06 20.66 12.97
CA THR A 128 0.93 19.75 12.37
C THR A 128 0.97 19.93 10.86
N LEU A 129 1.82 20.83 10.37
CA LEU A 129 1.80 21.29 8.98
C LEU A 129 3.19 21.36 8.35
N ARG A 130 3.21 21.50 7.02
CA ARG A 130 4.45 21.75 6.29
C ARG A 130 4.95 23.18 6.48
N PRO A 131 6.26 23.43 6.27
CA PRO A 131 6.83 24.79 6.36
C PRO A 131 6.05 25.84 5.56
N ARG A 132 5.62 25.51 4.33
CA ARG A 132 4.80 26.42 3.51
C ARG A 132 3.42 26.70 4.12
N GLY A 133 2.76 25.70 4.72
CA GLY A 133 1.48 25.89 5.43
C GLY A 133 1.65 26.63 6.75
N TYR A 134 2.81 26.51 7.40
CA TYR A 134 3.16 27.31 8.57
C TYR A 134 3.32 28.79 8.24
N ALA A 135 3.69 29.17 7.01
CA ALA A 135 3.82 30.58 6.64
C ALA A 135 2.46 31.30 6.64
N SER A 136 1.40 30.64 6.18
CA SER A 136 0.07 31.25 6.00
C SER A 136 -0.77 31.35 7.26
N ILE A 137 -0.42 30.62 8.32
CA ILE A 137 -1.27 30.47 9.51
C ILE A 137 -1.01 31.55 10.56
N SER A 138 -2.02 31.83 11.38
CA SER A 138 -1.95 32.76 12.50
C SER A 138 -0.98 32.30 13.60
N LYS A 139 -0.54 33.22 14.45
CA LYS A 139 0.41 32.92 15.53
C LYS A 139 -0.17 31.97 16.57
N THR A 140 -1.47 32.08 16.87
CA THR A 140 -2.16 31.29 17.90
C THR A 140 -2.16 29.79 17.63
N GLN A 141 -2.09 29.36 16.37
CA GLN A 141 -2.00 27.95 16.00
C GLN A 141 -0.56 27.40 16.01
N LYS A 142 0.45 28.30 16.07
CA LYS A 142 1.88 27.95 16.08
C LYS A 142 2.46 27.87 17.49
N THR A 143 1.87 28.60 18.44
CA THR A 143 2.38 28.74 19.80
C THR A 143 1.31 28.51 20.85
N VAL A 144 1.74 28.38 22.11
CA VAL A 144 0.85 28.30 23.28
C VAL A 144 1.12 29.53 24.16
N SER A 145 0.11 30.06 24.84
CA SER A 145 0.18 31.24 25.71
C SER A 145 0.86 30.97 27.05
N ARG A 146 2.13 30.56 27.02
CA ARG A 146 3.00 30.38 28.21
C ARG A 146 4.46 30.65 27.85
N ALA A 147 5.32 30.76 28.85
CA ALA A 147 6.78 30.81 28.65
C ALA A 147 7.26 29.59 27.84
N TYR A 148 8.10 29.85 26.84
CA TYR A 148 8.61 28.85 25.88
C TYR A 148 7.53 28.05 25.13
N GLY A 149 6.31 28.60 25.00
CA GLY A 149 5.24 28.01 24.20
C GLY A 149 5.69 27.79 22.75
N GLY A 150 5.41 26.62 22.19
CA GLY A 150 5.86 26.26 20.85
C GLY A 150 7.24 25.58 20.77
N SER A 151 8.08 25.73 21.79
CA SER A 151 9.42 25.13 21.85
C SER A 151 9.53 24.02 22.89
N ARG A 152 8.89 24.22 24.06
CA ARG A 152 9.03 23.34 25.22
C ARG A 152 7.67 22.85 25.74
N CYS A 153 7.63 21.62 26.26
CA CYS A 153 6.45 21.09 26.94
C CYS A 153 6.30 21.69 28.34
N ALA A 154 5.11 21.58 28.94
CA ALA A 154 4.82 22.16 30.25
C ALA A 154 5.75 21.61 31.35
N ASN A 155 6.04 20.31 31.31
CA ASN A 155 6.90 19.66 32.31
C ASN A 155 8.33 20.20 32.26
N CYS A 156 8.94 20.28 31.07
CA CYS A 156 10.29 20.82 30.93
C CYS A 156 10.36 22.31 31.29
N VAL A 157 9.30 23.09 31.05
CA VAL A 157 9.23 24.49 31.51
C VAL A 157 9.20 24.55 33.04
N LYS A 158 8.37 23.71 33.69
CA LYS A 158 8.32 23.62 35.16
C LYS A 158 9.67 23.25 35.75
N GLU A 159 10.33 22.23 35.21
CA GLU A 159 11.66 21.81 35.66
C GLU A 159 12.71 22.93 35.51
N ARG A 160 12.68 23.68 34.41
CA ARG A 160 13.58 24.82 34.18
C ARG A 160 13.36 25.92 35.23
N VAL A 161 12.11 26.27 35.53
CA VAL A 161 11.77 27.29 36.52
C VAL A 161 12.23 26.85 37.91
N VAL A 162 11.88 25.63 38.32
CA VAL A 162 12.24 25.09 39.65
C VAL A 162 13.76 24.96 39.79
N ARG A 163 14.44 24.43 38.76
CA ARG A 163 15.89 24.27 38.78
C ARG A 163 16.62 25.61 38.86
N ALA A 164 16.17 26.61 38.08
CA ALA A 164 16.75 27.94 38.13
C ALA A 164 16.59 28.56 39.53
N PHE A 165 15.40 28.48 40.11
CA PHE A 165 15.13 28.96 41.46
C PHE A 165 16.04 28.30 42.50
N LEU A 166 16.05 26.97 42.58
CA LEU A 166 16.85 26.25 43.59
C LEU A 166 18.35 26.52 43.45
N ILE A 167 18.87 26.66 42.23
CA ILE A 167 20.27 26.97 42.00
C ILE A 167 20.60 28.39 42.48
N GLU A 168 19.74 29.37 42.23
CA GLU A 168 19.94 30.74 42.71
C GLU A 168 19.89 30.81 44.24
N GLU A 169 18.91 30.15 44.87
CA GLU A 169 18.84 30.06 46.33
C GLU A 169 20.10 29.43 46.94
N GLN A 170 20.55 28.31 46.38
CA GLN A 170 21.79 27.67 46.82
C GLN A 170 23.01 28.58 46.62
N LYS A 171 23.07 29.39 45.55
CA LYS A 171 24.16 30.35 45.33
C LYS A 171 24.15 31.44 46.39
N VAL A 172 22.98 31.97 46.76
CA VAL A 172 22.84 32.99 47.81
C VAL A 172 23.30 32.44 49.16
N VAL A 173 22.79 31.27 49.56
CA VAL A 173 23.19 30.60 50.81
C VAL A 173 24.70 30.37 50.86
N LYS A 174 25.30 29.88 49.76
CA LYS A 174 26.76 29.68 49.67
C LYS A 174 27.56 30.99 49.83
N LYS A 175 27.05 32.13 49.35
CA LYS A 175 27.71 33.43 49.53
C LYS A 175 27.67 33.88 50.98
N VAL A 176 26.50 33.83 51.61
CA VAL A 176 26.33 34.23 53.03
C VAL A 176 27.20 33.38 53.96
N LEU A 177 27.27 32.06 53.74
CA LEU A 177 28.13 31.17 54.53
C LEU A 177 29.62 31.51 54.39
N LYS A 178 30.06 31.87 53.18
CA LYS A 178 31.46 32.30 52.94
C LYS A 178 31.77 33.63 53.62
N GLU A 179 30.87 34.60 53.55
CA GLU A 179 31.02 35.90 54.22
C GLU A 179 31.03 35.74 55.75
N ALA A 180 30.18 34.86 56.30
CA ALA A 180 30.16 34.56 57.72
C ALA A 180 31.44 33.85 58.19
N ALA A 181 32.01 32.97 57.36
CA ALA A 181 33.29 32.32 57.64
C ALA A 181 34.48 33.30 57.57
N ALA A 182 34.43 34.29 56.67
CA ALA A 182 35.49 35.29 56.52
C ALA A 182 35.48 36.40 57.59
N LYS A 183 34.35 36.58 58.29
CA LYS A 183 34.19 37.56 59.40
C LYS A 183 34.60 36.99 60.76
N LYS A 184 34.85 35.68 60.86
CA LYS A 184 35.40 35.03 62.05
C LYS A 184 36.92 34.92 61.91
#